data_AF-A0A9Y3VSA9-F1
#
_entry.id   AF-A0A9Y3VSA9-F1
#
_cell.length_a   1.000
_cell.length_b   1.000
_cell.length_c   1.000
_cell.angle_alpha   90.00
_cell.angle_beta   90.00
_cell.angle_gamma   90.00
#
_symmetry.space_group_name_H-M   'P 1'
#
loop_
_entity.id
_entity.type
_entity.pdbx_description
1 polymer ?
#
loop_
_entity_poly.entity_id
_entity_poly.type
_entity_poly.pdbx_seq_one_letter_code
_entity_poly.pdbx_strand_id
1 'polypeptide(L)'
;MGKPLPANSQTKAGNGILNYCGFQVFAPQIFWDPATGSPESRSSMLEGWRTRLQNLCGEATVYFAPLDYFDKEKGFLLKPEVKEKYASKESGLTVGIHMGKPLPANSQTKAAV
;
A
#
# COMPACT_ATOMS: atom_id res chain seq x y z
N MET A 1 11.75 -1.72 24.52
CA MET A 1 11.16 -0.80 23.53
C MET A 1 11.70 -1.16 22.15
N GLY A 2 10.98 -1.97 21.38
CA GLY A 2 11.32 -2.22 19.98
C GLY A 2 10.95 -1.01 19.15
N LYS A 3 11.87 -0.45 18.36
CA LYS A 3 11.53 0.64 17.43
C LYS A 3 10.47 0.10 16.46
N PRO A 4 9.37 0.84 16.19
CA PRO A 4 8.45 0.46 15.12
C PRO A 4 9.25 0.35 13.82
N LEU A 5 9.02 -0.72 13.07
CA LEU A 5 9.58 -0.88 11.73
C LEU A 5 9.23 0.38 10.93
N PRO A 6 10.19 1.03 10.26
CA PRO A 6 9.90 2.22 9.48
C PRO A 6 8.86 1.83 8.43
N ALA A 7 7.82 2.65 8.29
CA ALA A 7 6.73 2.46 7.31
C ALA A 7 7.25 2.16 5.89
N ASN A 8 8.47 2.63 5.58
CA ASN A 8 9.17 2.40 4.31
C ASN A 8 9.60 0.95 4.05
N SER A 9 9.69 0.10 5.07
CA SER A 9 10.01 -1.33 4.89
C SER A 9 8.80 -2.14 4.42
N GLN A 10 7.61 -1.79 4.92
CA GLN A 10 6.34 -2.42 4.55
C GLN A 10 5.92 -2.03 3.12
N THR A 11 6.22 -0.81 2.69
CA THR A 11 5.89 -0.32 1.33
C THR A 11 6.74 -0.99 0.25
N LYS A 12 7.96 -1.44 0.57
CA LYS A 12 8.85 -2.13 -0.39
C LYS A 12 8.36 -3.52 -0.78
N ALA A 13 7.89 -4.32 0.19
CA ALA A 13 7.42 -5.68 -0.10
C ALA A 13 6.13 -5.70 -0.93
N GLY A 14 5.19 -4.79 -0.62
CA GLY A 14 3.90 -4.70 -1.32
C GLY A 14 4.05 -4.43 -2.81
N ASN A 15 4.73 -3.32 -3.19
CA ASN A 15 4.90 -3.01 -4.60
C ASN A 15 6.05 -3.81 -5.26
N GLY A 16 7.21 -3.86 -4.61
CA GLY A 16 8.45 -4.31 -5.22
C GLY A 16 8.60 -5.83 -5.37
N ILE A 17 7.75 -6.61 -4.69
CA ILE A 17 7.75 -8.08 -4.77
C ILE A 17 6.38 -8.57 -5.19
N LEU A 18 5.33 -8.29 -4.40
CA LEU A 18 4.01 -8.87 -4.64
C LEU A 18 3.35 -8.33 -5.91
N ASN A 19 3.17 -7.00 -6.00
CA ASN A 19 2.58 -6.38 -7.19
C ASN A 19 3.45 -6.61 -8.44
N TYR A 20 4.79 -6.53 -8.30
CA TYR A 20 5.72 -6.82 -9.40
C TYR A 20 5.53 -8.24 -9.98
N CYS A 21 5.30 -9.24 -9.14
CA CYS A 21 5.02 -10.61 -9.55
C CYS A 21 3.57 -10.85 -10.03
N GLY A 22 2.73 -9.81 -10.09
CA GLY A 22 1.35 -9.89 -10.58
C GLY A 22 0.30 -10.24 -9.52
N PHE A 23 0.65 -10.23 -8.24
CA PHE A 23 -0.35 -10.44 -7.18
C PHE A 23 -1.26 -9.22 -7.01
N GLN A 24 -2.54 -9.49 -6.77
CA GLN A 24 -3.46 -8.53 -6.17
C GLN A 24 -3.13 -8.38 -4.68
N VAL A 25 -2.70 -7.19 -4.26
CA VAL A 25 -2.24 -6.95 -2.89
C VAL A 25 -3.35 -6.28 -2.08
N PHE A 26 -3.88 -6.98 -1.07
CA PHE A 26 -4.83 -6.42 -0.10
C PHE A 26 -4.13 -5.51 0.91
N ALA A 27 -4.91 -4.68 1.62
CA ALA A 27 -4.37 -3.87 2.70
C ALA A 27 -3.70 -4.76 3.78
N PRO A 28 -2.52 -4.40 4.29
CA PRO A 28 -1.83 -5.21 5.29
C PRO A 28 -2.61 -5.25 6.61
N GLN A 29 -2.63 -6.41 7.27
CA GLN A 29 -3.05 -6.50 8.67
C GLN A 29 -1.87 -6.11 9.57
N ILE A 30 -1.97 -4.98 10.26
CA ILE A 30 -0.89 -4.48 11.12
C ILE A 30 -1.37 -4.44 12.57
N PHE A 31 -0.69 -5.21 13.43
CA PHE A 31 -0.80 -5.07 14.88
C PHE A 31 0.46 -4.40 15.41
N TRP A 32 0.29 -3.23 16.02
CA TRP A 32 1.40 -2.46 16.57
C TRP A 32 1.74 -2.95 17.97
N ASP A 33 2.98 -3.37 18.16
CA ASP A 33 3.55 -3.85 19.42
C ASP A 33 2.64 -4.81 20.23
N PRO A 34 2.20 -5.94 19.64
CA PRO A 34 1.27 -6.85 20.31
C PRO A 34 1.84 -7.49 21.57
N ALA A 35 3.17 -7.47 21.73
CA ALA A 35 3.86 -8.04 22.89
C ALA A 35 3.56 -7.29 24.20
N THR A 36 3.30 -5.98 24.12
CA THR A 36 2.99 -5.15 25.30
C THR A 36 1.49 -5.06 25.60
N GLY A 37 0.63 -5.55 24.68
CA GLY A 37 -0.81 -5.59 24.88
C GLY A 37 -1.24 -6.58 25.97
N SER A 38 -2.40 -6.33 26.59
CA SER A 38 -2.99 -7.27 27.55
C SER A 38 -3.43 -8.58 26.84
N PRO A 39 -3.65 -9.68 27.59
CA PRO A 39 -4.23 -10.90 27.02
C PRO A 39 -5.54 -10.67 26.25
N GLU A 40 -6.41 -9.81 26.75
CA GLU A 40 -7.69 -9.46 26.14
C GLU A 40 -7.48 -8.67 24.84
N SER A 41 -6.54 -7.71 24.83
CA SER A 41 -6.19 -6.93 23.64
C SER A 41 -5.68 -7.83 22.52
N ARG A 42 -4.76 -8.76 22.84
CA ARG A 42 -4.26 -9.75 21.88
C ARG A 42 -5.36 -10.68 21.37
N SER A 43 -6.29 -11.08 22.24
CA SER A 43 -7.44 -11.92 21.85
C SER A 43 -8.36 -11.17 20.88
N SER A 44 -8.63 -9.89 21.13
CA SER A 44 -9.40 -9.03 20.24
C SER A 44 -8.70 -8.83 18.88
N MET A 45 -7.37 -8.68 18.84
CA MET A 45 -6.61 -8.64 17.59
C MET A 45 -6.82 -9.91 16.75
N LEU A 46 -6.74 -11.09 17.38
CA LEU A 46 -6.94 -12.38 16.69
C LEU A 46 -8.37 -12.55 16.18
N GLU A 47 -9.38 -12.19 16.97
CA GLU A 47 -10.78 -12.26 16.53
C GLU A 47 -11.11 -11.26 15.41
N GLY A 48 -10.54 -10.05 15.47
CA GLY A 48 -10.61 -9.10 14.37
C GLY A 48 -9.99 -9.65 13.09
N TRP A 49 -8.84 -10.31 13.20
CA TRP A 49 -8.18 -10.95 12.06
C TRP A 49 -9.02 -12.09 11.47
N ARG A 50 -9.55 -12.98 12.32
CA ARG A 50 -10.46 -14.06 11.91
C ARG A 50 -11.68 -13.51 11.16
N THR A 51 -12.30 -12.47 11.70
CA THR A 51 -13.48 -11.84 11.10
C THR A 51 -13.16 -11.25 9.73
N ARG A 52 -11.99 -10.61 9.59
CA ARG A 52 -11.54 -10.07 8.30
C ARG A 52 -11.35 -11.18 7.27
N LEU A 53 -10.69 -12.28 7.65
CA LEU A 53 -10.43 -13.42 6.76
C LEU A 53 -11.71 -14.03 6.17
N GLN A 54 -12.84 -13.96 6.87
CA GLN A 54 -14.13 -14.46 6.37
C GLN A 54 -14.65 -13.67 5.16
N ASN A 55 -14.24 -12.41 5.00
CA ASN A 55 -14.70 -11.51 3.94
C ASN A 55 -13.59 -11.07 2.99
N LEU A 56 -12.37 -11.61 3.14
CA LEU A 56 -11.16 -11.11 2.48
C LEU A 56 -11.29 -11.03 0.95
N CYS A 57 -11.89 -12.04 0.32
CA CYS A 57 -12.04 -12.09 -1.15
C CYS A 57 -12.95 -10.97 -1.71
N GLY A 58 -13.77 -10.33 -0.86
CA GLY A 58 -14.60 -9.19 -1.24
C GLY A 58 -13.96 -7.82 -0.97
N GLU A 59 -12.77 -7.77 -0.38
CA GLU A 59 -12.09 -6.50 -0.11
C GLU A 59 -11.51 -5.88 -1.39
N ALA A 60 -11.46 -4.55 -1.42
CA ALA A 60 -10.69 -3.83 -2.44
C ALA A 60 -9.18 -3.98 -2.19
N THR A 61 -8.40 -4.00 -3.26
CA THR A 61 -6.94 -4.07 -3.18
C THR A 61 -6.33 -2.69 -2.96
N VAL A 62 -5.06 -2.67 -2.56
CA VAL A 62 -4.23 -1.47 -2.57
C VAL A 62 -4.03 -1.01 -4.02
N TYR A 63 -4.07 0.31 -4.24
CA TYR A 63 -3.81 0.88 -5.56
C TYR A 63 -2.31 0.91 -5.87
N PHE A 64 -1.94 0.39 -7.03
CA PHE A 64 -0.65 0.60 -7.66
C PHE A 64 -0.84 1.23 -9.04
N ALA A 65 0.15 2.00 -9.50
CA ALA A 65 0.11 2.56 -10.84
C ALA A 65 0.13 1.44 -11.88
N PRO A 66 -0.83 1.38 -12.81
CA PRO A 66 -0.85 0.39 -13.87
C PRO A 66 0.38 0.50 -14.77
N LEU A 67 0.81 -0.62 -15.36
CA LEU A 67 1.92 -0.63 -16.31
C LEU A 67 1.65 0.27 -17.53
N ASP A 68 0.39 0.43 -17.91
CA ASP A 68 -0.05 1.27 -19.04
C ASP A 68 0.19 2.77 -18.83
N TYR A 69 0.52 3.19 -17.59
CA TYR A 69 0.97 4.55 -17.31
C TYR A 69 2.41 4.81 -17.76
N PHE A 70 3.15 3.78 -18.14
CA PHE A 70 4.55 3.85 -18.52
C PHE A 70 4.74 3.56 -20.02
N ASP A 71 5.65 4.30 -20.63
CA ASP A 71 6.04 4.11 -22.03
C ASP A 71 7.15 3.05 -22.11
N LYS A 72 6.81 1.86 -22.62
CA LYS A 72 7.73 0.73 -22.74
C LYS A 72 8.87 1.01 -23.72
N GLU A 73 8.61 1.79 -24.77
CA GLU A 73 9.60 2.08 -25.82
C GLU A 73 10.58 3.16 -25.35
N LYS A 74 10.17 4.01 -24.41
CA LYS A 74 11.02 5.06 -23.82
C LYS A 74 11.63 4.66 -22.48
N GLY A 75 11.91 3.38 -22.28
CA GLY A 75 12.60 2.88 -21.09
C GLY A 75 11.73 2.85 -19.82
N PHE A 76 10.43 2.59 -19.96
CA PHE A 76 9.47 2.51 -18.86
C PHE A 76 9.34 3.81 -18.06
N LEU A 77 9.42 4.96 -18.76
CA LEU A 77 9.18 6.26 -18.16
C LEU A 77 7.68 6.56 -18.06
N LEU A 78 7.27 7.26 -16.99
CA LEU A 78 5.89 7.69 -16.81
C LEU A 78 5.45 8.62 -17.96
N LYS A 79 4.34 8.28 -18.61
CA LYS A 79 3.83 9.00 -19.78
C LYS A 79 3.46 10.47 -19.46
N PRO A 80 3.68 11.43 -20.37
CA PRO A 80 3.37 12.85 -20.13
C PRO A 80 1.92 13.12 -19.74
N GLU A 81 0.96 12.47 -20.39
CA GLU A 81 -0.47 12.64 -20.13
C GLU A 81 -0.86 12.20 -18.70
N VAL A 82 -0.13 11.23 -18.13
CA VAL A 82 -0.32 10.84 -16.73
C VAL A 82 0.25 11.92 -15.81
N LYS A 83 1.43 12.49 -16.12
CA LYS A 83 1.98 13.60 -15.33
C LYS A 83 1.04 14.80 -15.33
N GLU A 84 0.47 15.14 -16.47
CA GLU A 84 -0.51 16.23 -16.62
C GLU A 84 -1.80 15.96 -15.83
N LYS A 85 -2.37 14.76 -15.93
CA LYS A 85 -3.56 14.34 -15.17
C LYS A 85 -3.39 14.52 -13.66
N TYR A 86 -2.18 14.30 -13.14
CA TYR A 86 -1.87 14.43 -11.72
C TYR A 86 -1.16 15.74 -11.37
N ALA A 87 -0.97 16.67 -12.32
CA ALA A 87 -0.24 17.92 -12.08
C ALA A 87 -0.93 18.83 -11.06
N SER A 88 -2.26 18.89 -11.08
CA SER A 88 -3.07 19.68 -10.14
C SER A 88 -3.33 18.99 -8.79
N LYS A 89 -2.97 17.70 -8.64
CA LYS A 89 -3.13 16.98 -7.38
C LYS A 89 -2.09 17.41 -6.36
N GLU A 90 -2.51 17.59 -5.12
CA GLU A 90 -1.64 17.99 -4.01
C GLU A 90 -0.61 16.92 -3.68
N SER A 91 -1.03 15.65 -3.67
CA SER A 91 -0.15 14.50 -3.46
C SER A 91 0.24 13.81 -4.77
N GLY A 92 1.33 13.05 -4.72
CA GLY A 92 1.78 12.21 -5.81
C GLY A 92 0.89 10.98 -6.05
N LEU A 93 1.17 10.24 -7.13
CA LEU A 93 0.33 9.13 -7.60
C LEU A 93 0.34 7.92 -6.64
N THR A 94 1.53 7.50 -6.24
CA THR A 94 1.77 6.45 -5.23
C THR A 94 3.03 6.80 -4.45
N VAL A 95 3.32 6.06 -3.38
CA VAL A 95 4.57 6.23 -2.61
C VAL A 95 5.82 6.15 -3.51
N GLY A 96 5.86 5.20 -4.46
CA GLY A 96 7.00 5.03 -5.37
C GLY A 96 7.02 5.98 -6.57
N ILE A 97 5.90 6.67 -6.85
CA ILE A 97 5.72 7.57 -8.01
C ILE A 97 5.15 8.89 -7.50
N HIS A 98 5.83 9.48 -6.54
CA HIS A 98 5.34 10.69 -5.88
C HIS A 98 5.66 11.97 -6.68
N MET A 99 6.53 11.89 -7.70
CA MET A 99 6.84 13.00 -8.62
C MET A 99 7.31 14.29 -7.91
N GLY A 100 8.06 14.15 -6.81
CA GLY A 100 8.51 15.28 -6.00
C GLY A 100 7.42 15.94 -5.13
N LYS A 101 6.18 15.42 -5.15
CA LYS A 101 5.05 15.89 -4.33
C LYS A 101 4.99 15.15 -2.99
N PRO A 102 4.19 15.65 -2.03
CA PRO A 102 3.80 14.90 -0.83
C PRO A 102 3.29 13.49 -1.15
N LEU A 103 3.57 12.56 -0.24
CA LEU A 103 3.13 11.18 -0.38
C LEU A 103 1.61 11.09 -0.19
N PRO A 104 0.89 10.31 -1.03
CA PRO A 104 -0.52 10.08 -0.83
C PRO A 104 -0.77 9.33 0.49
N ALA A 105 -1.72 9.84 1.28
CA ALA A 105 -2.03 9.28 2.59
C ALA A 105 -2.49 7.81 2.47
N ASN A 106 -1.94 6.95 3.33
CA ASN A 106 -2.33 5.53 3.43
C ASN A 106 -2.23 4.69 2.15
N SER A 107 -1.50 5.16 1.11
CA SER A 107 -1.42 4.52 -0.21
C SER A 107 -0.89 3.08 -0.21
N GLN A 108 -0.37 2.57 0.91
CA GLN A 108 0.13 1.19 1.07
C GLN A 108 -0.43 0.49 2.33
N THR A 109 -1.33 1.15 3.06
CA THR A 109 -1.90 0.64 4.33
C THR A 109 -3.42 0.56 4.29
N LYS A 110 -4.07 1.16 3.29
CA LYS A 110 -5.50 1.07 3.05
C LYS A 110 -5.78 0.67 1.60
N ALA A 111 -6.93 0.03 1.41
CA ALA A 111 -7.46 -0.24 0.08
C ALA A 111 -7.71 1.06 -0.69
N ALA A 112 -7.74 0.98 -2.02
CA ALA A 112 -8.20 2.07 -2.86
C ALA A 112 -9.64 2.47 -2.47
N VAL A 113 -9.91 3.79 -2.39
CA VAL A 113 -11.25 4.36 -2.22
C VAL A 113 -11.80 4.72 -3.58
#